data_AF-A0A2M7PW73-F1
#
_entry.id   AF-A0A2M7PW73-F1
#
_cell.length_a   1.000
_cell.length_b   1.000
_cell.length_c   1.000
_cell.angle_alpha   90.00
_cell.angle_beta   90.00
_cell.angle_gamma   90.00
#
_symmetry.space_group_name_H-M   'P 1'
#
loop_
_entity.id
_entity.type
_entity.pdbx_description
1 polymer ?
#
loop_
_entity_poly.entity_id
_entity_poly.type
_entity_poly.pdbx_seq_one_letter_code
_entity_poly.pdbx_strand_id
1 'polypeptide(L)' 'MKRKNTLILVGLVVAAAALIWYFSAENVVTDKTISIEAKQGEFVIEVTTTGELEARSSENIMGPNANGLRNARIHRYTIE' A
#
# COMPACT_ATOMS: atom_id res chain seq x y z
N MET A 1 -57.73 15.29 47.82
CA MET A 1 -56.44 14.96 48.48
C MET A 1 -55.97 16.19 49.26
N LYS A 2 -55.46 16.04 50.50
CA LYS A 2 -55.02 17.19 51.32
C LYS A 2 -53.97 18.01 50.54
N ARG A 3 -53.99 19.35 50.62
CA ARG A 3 -53.11 20.28 49.86
C ARG A 3 -51.61 19.95 49.95
N LYS A 4 -51.19 19.29 51.04
CA LYS A 4 -49.84 18.79 51.26
C LYS A 4 -49.47 17.61 50.34
N ASN A 5 -50.40 16.70 50.05
CA ASN A 5 -50.18 15.57 49.13
C ASN A 5 -50.11 16.03 47.68
N THR A 6 -50.87 17.07 47.29
CA THR A 6 -50.80 17.64 45.94
C THR A 6 -49.47 18.36 45.69
N LEU A 7 -48.92 19.06 46.70
CA LEU A 7 -47.60 19.67 46.62
C LEU A 7 -46.48 18.63 46.44
N ILE A 8 -46.54 17.53 47.19
CA ILE A 8 -45.56 16.44 47.07
C ILE A 8 -45.63 15.79 45.69
N LEU A 9 -46.84 15.57 45.17
CA LEU A 9 -47.03 14.94 43.86
C LEU A 9 -46.54 15.84 42.71
N VAL A 10 -46.78 17.14 42.79
CA VAL A 10 -46.24 18.12 41.83
C VAL A 10 -44.71 18.14 41.88
N GLY A 11 -44.12 18.15 43.08
CA GLY A 11 -42.67 18.08 43.24
C GLY A 11 -42.06 16.82 42.62
N LEU A 12 -42.72 15.67 42.80
CA LEU A 12 -42.29 14.39 42.22
C LEU A 12 -42.31 14.44 40.68
N VAL A 13 -43.37 15.00 40.08
CA VAL A 13 -43.49 15.13 38.63
C VAL A 13 -42.42 16.05 38.05
N VAL A 14 -42.16 17.18 38.71
CA VAL A 14 -41.10 18.12 38.28
C VAL A 14 -39.73 17.48 38.39
N ALA A 15 -39.45 16.77 39.48
CA ALA A 15 -38.18 16.06 39.66
C ALA A 15 -37.98 14.96 38.59
N ALA A 16 -39.04 14.20 38.29
CA ALA A 16 -39.00 13.18 37.24
C ALA A 16 -38.74 13.79 35.86
N ALA A 17 -39.41 14.90 35.53
CA ALA A 17 -39.21 15.62 34.28
C ALA A 17 -37.77 16.15 34.13
N ALA A 18 -37.20 16.70 35.21
CA ALA A 18 -35.83 17.20 35.22
C ALA A 18 -34.81 16.07 35.00
N LEU A 19 -35.02 14.91 35.62
CA LEU A 19 -34.16 13.74 35.42
C LEU A 19 -34.24 13.22 33.97
N ILE A 20 -35.44 13.10 33.42
CA ILE A 20 -35.63 12.67 32.03
C ILE A 20 -34.93 13.64 31.09
N TRP A 21 -35.06 14.94 31.29
CA TRP A 21 -34.41 15.95 30.45
C TRP A 21 -32.88 15.85 30.53
N TYR A 22 -32.32 15.70 31.73
CA TYR A 22 -30.88 15.60 31.94
C TYR A 22 -30.28 14.34 31.28
N PHE A 23 -30.95 13.19 31.41
CA PHE A 23 -30.47 11.92 30.84
C PHE A 23 -30.81 11.74 29.35
N SER A 24 -31.72 12.54 28.78
CA SER A 24 -32.06 12.50 27.35
C SER A 24 -31.19 13.43 26.50
N ALA A 25 -30.26 14.16 27.11
CA ALA A 25 -29.32 14.98 26.36
C ALA A 25 -28.37 14.06 25.56
N GLU A 26 -28.48 14.12 24.23
CA GLU A 26 -27.57 13.39 23.35
C GLU A 26 -26.14 13.95 23.49
N ASN A 27 -25.18 13.04 23.66
CA ASN A 27 -23.77 13.41 23.59
C ASN A 27 -23.45 13.72 22.12
N VAL A 28 -23.33 15.01 21.79
CA VAL A 28 -22.83 15.43 20.48
C VAL A 28 -21.36 15.06 20.40
N VAL A 29 -21.09 13.86 19.91
CA VAL A 29 -19.73 13.44 19.54
C VAL A 29 -19.36 14.26 18.32
N THR A 30 -18.59 15.32 18.53
CA THR A 30 -17.95 16.04 17.42
C THR A 30 -16.86 15.14 16.89
N ASP A 31 -17.15 14.38 15.85
CA ASP A 31 -16.15 13.71 15.03
C ASP A 31 -15.24 14.79 14.43
N LYS A 32 -14.08 15.01 15.04
CA LYS A 32 -13.07 15.92 14.49
C LYS A 32 -12.40 15.23 13.31
N THR A 33 -12.97 15.39 12.11
CA THR A 33 -12.31 15.00 10.87
C THR A 33 -11.09 15.88 10.64
N ILE A 34 -9.89 15.30 10.71
CA ILE A 34 -8.64 15.98 10.37
C ILE A 34 -8.52 15.96 8.85
N SER A 35 -8.62 17.14 8.24
CA SER A 35 -8.44 17.34 6.79
C SER A 35 -7.23 18.23 6.55
N ILE A 36 -6.42 17.89 5.56
CA ILE A 36 -5.26 18.66 5.11
C ILE A 36 -5.31 18.82 3.59
N GLU A 37 -4.81 19.94 3.10
CA GLU A 37 -4.72 20.23 1.68
C GLU A 37 -3.70 19.31 1.00
N ALA A 38 -4.12 18.66 -0.09
CA ALA A 38 -3.23 17.83 -0.90
C ALA A 38 -2.28 18.72 -1.70
N LYS A 39 -0.98 18.46 -1.57
CA LYS A 39 0.06 19.17 -2.34
C LYS A 39 0.34 18.44 -3.65
N GLN A 40 0.44 19.19 -4.73
CA GLN A 40 0.81 18.69 -6.05
C GLN A 40 2.29 19.03 -6.32
N GLY A 41 2.97 18.15 -7.05
CA GLY A 41 4.37 18.32 -7.43
C GLY A 41 4.79 17.26 -8.44
N GLU A 42 5.97 17.44 -9.02
CA GLU A 42 6.54 16.47 -9.96
C GLU A 42 6.85 15.16 -9.22
N PHE A 43 6.29 14.06 -9.72
CA PHE A 43 6.54 12.72 -9.21
C PHE A 43 7.37 11.95 -10.24
N VAL A 44 8.69 11.88 -10.01
CA VAL A 44 9.63 11.20 -10.91
C VAL A 44 9.66 9.71 -10.58
N ILE A 45 9.27 8.88 -11.55
CA ILE A 45 9.38 7.42 -11.46
C ILE A 45 10.66 7.01 -12.19
N GLU A 46 11.73 6.79 -11.44
CA GLU A 46 13.00 6.28 -11.97
C GLU A 46 13.05 4.76 -11.81
N VAL A 47 13.23 4.04 -12.93
CA VAL A 47 13.38 2.58 -12.94
C VAL A 47 14.78 2.25 -13.41
N THR A 48 15.62 1.77 -12.50
CA THR A 48 16.97 1.30 -12.81
C THR A 48 16.93 -0.18 -13.11
N THR A 49 17.14 -0.54 -14.37
CA THR A 49 17.33 -1.94 -14.77
C THR A 49 18.80 -2.31 -14.76
N THR A 50 19.11 -3.51 -14.29
CA THR A 50 20.43 -4.12 -14.46
C THR A 50 20.40 -5.03 -15.69
N GLY A 51 21.51 -5.10 -16.41
CA GLY A 51 21.69 -5.98 -17.56
C GLY A 51 23.16 -6.30 -17.72
N GLU A 52 23.46 -7.52 -18.17
CA GLU A 52 24.81 -7.89 -18.55
C GLU A 52 25.13 -7.32 -19.94
N LEU A 53 26.38 -6.92 -20.14
CA LEU A 53 26.85 -6.42 -21.43
C LEU A 53 27.27 -7.60 -22.30
N GLU A 54 26.57 -7.81 -23.41
CA GLU A 54 26.97 -8.77 -24.43
C GLU A 54 27.64 -8.08 -25.62
N ALA A 55 28.57 -8.79 -26.28
CA ALA A 55 29.26 -8.29 -27.45
C ALA A 55 28.29 -8.11 -28.62
N ARG A 56 28.35 -6.94 -29.29
CA ARG A 56 27.51 -6.63 -30.47
C ARG A 56 27.68 -7.64 -31.61
N SER A 57 28.87 -8.23 -31.74
CA SER A 57 29.17 -9.29 -32.69
C SER A 57 29.96 -10.35 -31.96
N SER A 58 29.37 -11.52 -31.82
CA SER A 58 30.02 -12.73 -31.30
C SER A 58 29.90 -13.79 -32.38
N GLU A 59 31.05 -14.21 -32.92
CA GLU A 59 31.11 -15.32 -33.86
C GLU A 59 31.88 -16.47 -33.21
N ASN A 60 31.29 -17.65 -33.26
CA ASN A 60 31.91 -18.84 -32.73
C ASN A 60 32.87 -19.43 -33.77
N ILE A 61 34.17 -19.26 -33.55
CA ILE A 61 35.20 -19.83 -34.42
C ILE A 61 35.35 -21.31 -34.05
N MET A 62 34.73 -22.17 -34.85
CA MET A 62 34.84 -23.61 -34.66
C MET A 62 36.14 -24.15 -35.26
N GLY A 63 36.76 -25.10 -34.56
CA GLY A 63 37.90 -25.83 -35.07
C GLY A 63 37.55 -26.66 -36.32
N PRO A 64 38.56 -27.00 -37.14
CA PRO A 64 38.36 -27.73 -38.38
C PRO A 64 37.73 -29.11 -38.15
N ASN A 65 36.78 -29.49 -39.01
CA ASN A 65 36.12 -30.80 -38.97
C ASN A 65 37.15 -31.93 -39.18
N ALA A 66 37.11 -32.96 -38.33
CA ALA A 66 37.99 -34.12 -38.40
C ALA A 66 38.05 -34.78 -39.79
N ASN A 67 36.92 -34.85 -40.50
CA ASN A 67 36.89 -35.37 -41.87
C ASN A 67 37.55 -34.42 -42.88
N GLY A 68 37.41 -33.11 -42.70
CA GLY A 68 38.10 -32.10 -43.52
C GLY A 68 39.62 -32.17 -43.35
N LEU A 69 40.10 -32.37 -42.12
CA LEU A 69 41.52 -32.52 -41.80
C LEU A 69 42.11 -33.78 -42.42
N ARG A 70 41.38 -34.91 -42.35
CA ARG A 70 41.78 -36.16 -43.00
C ARG A 70 41.87 -36.03 -44.52
N ASN A 71 40.91 -35.35 -45.15
CA ASN A 71 40.93 -35.10 -46.59
C ASN A 71 42.13 -34.25 -47.02
N ALA A 72 42.50 -33.26 -46.19
CA ALA A 72 43.69 -32.44 -46.38
C ALA A 72 45.01 -33.15 -46.02
N ARG A 73 44.96 -34.43 -45.59
CA ARG A 73 46.11 -35.22 -45.11
C ARG A 73 46.86 -34.58 -43.94
N ILE A 74 46.18 -33.77 -43.13
CA ILE A 74 46.72 -33.17 -41.93
C ILE A 74 46.40 -34.10 -40.76
N HIS A 75 47.43 -34.76 -40.24
CA HIS A 75 47.29 -35.83 -39.23
C HIS A 75 47.76 -35.43 -37.83
N ARG A 76 48.39 -34.26 -37.69
CA ARG A 76 48.88 -33.74 -36.42
C ARG A 76 48.59 -32.25 -36.36
N TYR A 77 47.73 -31.85 -35.43
CA TYR A 77 47.40 -30.47 -35.15
C TYR A 77 47.17 -30.31 -33.65
N THR A 78 47.42 -29.11 -33.14
CA THR A 78 47.15 -28.71 -31.76
C THR A 78 46.31 -27.45 -31.84
N ILE A 79 45.18 -27.45 -31.15
CA ILE A 79 44.35 -26.26 -30.94
C ILE A 79 44.64 -25.85 -29.50
N GLU A 80 45.19 -24.66 -29.28
CA GLU A 80 45.25 -24.02 -27.96
C GLU A 80 43.95 -23.30 -27.66
#